data_AF-F6KMI1-F1
#
_entry.id   AF-F6KMI1-F1
#
_cell.length_a   1.000
_cell.length_b   1.000
_cell.length_c   1.000
_cell.angle_alpha   90.00
_cell.angle_beta   90.00
_cell.angle_gamma   90.00
#
_symmetry.space_group_name_H-M   'P 1'
#
loop_
_entity.id
_entity.type
_entity.pdbx_description
1 polymer ?
#
loop_
_entity_poly.entity_id
_entity_poly.type
_entity_poly.pdbx_seq_one_letter_code
_entity_poly.pdbx_strand_id
1 'polypeptide(L)'
;TYERRKIVEHTCHTAFFASIVIVQWADLIICKTRRNSILQQGMKNRILIFGLFEETALAAFLSYCPGMDVALRMYPLKPCWWFCAFPYSLLIFLYDEARRYILRRNPGGWVEQETYY
;
A
#
# COMPACT_ATOMS: atom_id res chain seq x y z
N THR A 1 30.06 11.34 -11.68
CA THR A 1 29.53 11.93 -12.92
C THR A 1 28.05 12.21 -12.77
N TYR A 2 27.57 13.35 -13.29
CA TYR A 2 26.19 13.84 -13.16
C TYR A 2 25.13 12.81 -13.62
N GLU A 3 25.35 12.15 -14.76
CA GLU A 3 24.45 11.13 -15.32
C GLU A 3 24.16 9.96 -14.36
N ARG A 4 25.18 9.47 -13.64
CA ARG A 4 24.98 8.38 -12.67
C ARG A 4 24.08 8.81 -11.51
N ARG A 5 24.09 10.08 -11.11
CA ARG A 5 23.21 10.60 -10.06
C ARG A 5 21.76 10.67 -10.53
N LYS A 6 21.54 11.05 -11.78
CA LYS A 6 20.20 11.10 -12.39
C LYS A 6 19.56 9.72 -12.52
N ILE A 7 20.32 8.69 -12.89
CA ILE A 7 19.81 7.31 -12.94
C ILE A 7 19.35 6.84 -11.54
N VAL A 8 20.13 7.14 -10.50
CA VAL A 8 19.77 6.82 -9.12
C VAL A 8 18.52 7.58 -8.67
N GLU A 9 18.42 8.88 -8.98
CA GLU A 9 17.24 9.71 -8.69
C GLU A 9 15.95 9.10 -9.29
N HIS A 10 15.99 8.73 -10.58
CA HIS A 10 14.86 8.11 -11.25
C HIS A 10 14.53 6.71 -10.72
N THR A 11 15.54 5.95 -10.33
CA THR A 11 15.34 4.66 -9.65
C THR A 11 14.67 4.85 -8.28
N CYS A 12 15.06 5.88 -7.52
CA CYS A 12 14.42 6.23 -6.25
C CYS A 12 12.96 6.64 -6.43
N HIS A 13 12.62 7.42 -7.47
CA HIS A 13 11.22 7.77 -7.76
C HIS A 13 10.37 6.52 -8.05
N THR A 14 10.93 5.57 -8.81
CA THR A 14 10.24 4.30 -9.11
C THR A 14 10.08 3.47 -7.85
N ALA A 15 11.10 3.40 -6.99
CA ALA A 15 11.04 2.69 -5.71
C ALA A 15 10.00 3.29 -4.76
N PHE A 16 9.91 4.62 -4.72
CA PHE A 16 8.92 5.35 -3.94
C PHE A 16 7.50 5.07 -4.46
N PHE A 17 7.30 5.08 -5.77
CA PHE A 17 6.03 4.69 -6.39
C PHE A 17 5.62 3.26 -6.04
N ALA A 18 6.52 2.28 -6.17
CA ALA A 18 6.25 0.89 -5.77
C ALA A 18 5.93 0.76 -4.27
N SER A 19 6.60 1.57 -3.44
CA SER A 19 6.33 1.62 -2.00
C SER A 19 4.92 2.12 -1.68
N ILE A 20 4.43 3.13 -2.41
CA ILE A 20 3.07 3.65 -2.28
C ILE A 20 2.05 2.54 -2.60
N VAL A 21 2.24 1.81 -3.70
CA VAL A 21 1.33 0.72 -4.12
C VAL A 21 1.22 -0.36 -3.03
N ILE A 22 2.35 -0.75 -2.41
CA ILE A 22 2.35 -1.75 -1.34
C ILE A 22 1.65 -1.26 -0.07
N VAL A 23 1.81 0.02 0.27
CA VAL A 23 1.09 0.62 1.41
C VAL A 23 -0.41 0.71 1.12
N GLN A 24 -0.80 1.01 -0.12
CA GLN A 24 -2.20 1.03 -0.54
C GLN A 24 -2.88 -0.32 -0.39
N TRP A 25 -2.16 -1.44 -0.48
CA TRP A 25 -2.75 -2.75 -0.18
C TRP A 25 -3.32 -2.80 1.23
N ALA A 26 -2.57 -2.34 2.24
CA ALA A 26 -3.05 -2.30 3.61
C ALA A 26 -4.17 -1.26 3.76
N ASP A 27 -4.02 -0.08 3.16
CA ASP A 27 -5.01 1.00 3.26
C ASP A 27 -6.37 0.60 2.67
N LEU A 28 -6.39 -0.03 1.49
CA LEU A 28 -7.61 -0.56 0.86
C LEU A 28 -8.31 -1.62 1.72
N ILE A 29 -7.52 -2.50 2.36
CA ILE A 29 -8.04 -3.54 3.25
C ILE A 29 -8.65 -2.89 4.52
N ILE A 30 -8.00 -1.86 5.04
CA ILE A 30 -8.44 -1.09 6.21
C ILE A 30 -9.72 -0.33 5.87
N CYS A 31 -9.73 0.52 4.85
CA CYS A 31 -10.86 1.36 4.49
C CYS A 31 -12.17 0.58 4.21
N LYS A 32 -12.07 -0.73 3.94
CA LYS A 32 -13.23 -1.63 3.76
C LYS A 32 -14.16 -1.74 4.97
N THR A 33 -13.64 -1.69 6.19
CA THR A 33 -14.43 -1.98 7.41
C THR A 33 -14.20 -0.92 8.47
N ARG A 34 -15.17 -0.07 8.79
CA ARG A 34 -14.95 0.99 9.81
C ARG A 34 -14.89 0.51 11.25
N ARG A 35 -15.61 -0.57 11.58
CA ARG A 35 -15.78 -1.06 12.98
C ARG A 35 -15.46 -2.53 13.17
N ASN A 36 -15.82 -3.37 12.19
CA ASN A 36 -15.63 -4.81 12.27
C ASN A 36 -14.18 -5.20 11.98
N SER A 37 -13.71 -6.27 12.62
CA SER A 37 -12.43 -6.88 12.28
C SER A 37 -12.48 -7.45 10.88
N ILE A 38 -11.36 -7.33 10.17
CA ILE A 38 -11.18 -7.92 8.85
C ILE A 38 -11.34 -9.44 8.89
N LEU A 39 -10.92 -10.09 9.99
CA LEU A 39 -11.05 -11.54 10.19
C LEU A 39 -12.52 -11.97 10.37
N GLN A 40 -13.35 -11.13 11.00
CA GLN A 40 -14.78 -11.42 11.18
C GLN A 40 -15.59 -11.14 9.91
N GLN A 41 -15.27 -10.06 9.19
CA GLN A 41 -15.96 -9.67 7.96
C GLN A 41 -15.59 -10.59 6.78
N GLY A 42 -14.32 -10.99 6.69
CA GLY A 42 -13.75 -11.73 5.57
C GLY A 42 -13.59 -10.91 4.28
N MET A 43 -12.88 -11.49 3.30
CA MET A 43 -12.63 -10.85 2.00
C MET A 43 -13.60 -11.31 0.91
N LYS A 44 -14.91 -11.05 1.08
CA LYS A 44 -15.92 -11.47 0.08
C LYS A 44 -16.11 -10.53 -1.11
N ASN A 45 -15.54 -9.32 -1.04
CA ASN A 45 -15.68 -8.32 -2.12
C ASN A 45 -14.69 -8.63 -3.25
N ARG A 46 -15.20 -9.30 -4.30
CA ARG A 46 -14.41 -9.68 -5.48
C ARG A 46 -13.87 -8.48 -6.27
N ILE A 47 -14.60 -7.37 -6.32
CA ILE A 47 -14.18 -6.15 -7.02
C ILE A 47 -12.94 -5.55 -6.34
N LEU A 48 -12.93 -5.54 -5.00
CA LEU A 48 -11.78 -5.02 -4.24
C LEU A 48 -10.53 -5.90 -4.43
N ILE A 49 -10.68 -7.22 -4.45
CA ILE A 49 -9.56 -8.14 -4.73
C ILE A 49 -9.06 -7.94 -6.16
N PHE A 50 -9.97 -7.81 -7.12
CA PHE A 50 -9.61 -7.52 -8.51
C PHE A 50 -8.86 -6.18 -8.65
N GLY A 51 -9.30 -5.14 -7.94
CA GLY A 51 -8.62 -3.85 -7.90
C GLY A 51 -7.19 -3.95 -7.37
N LEU A 52 -6.94 -4.72 -6.30
CA LEU A 52 -5.57 -4.96 -5.80
C LEU A 52 -4.67 -5.65 -6.83
N PHE A 53 -5.21 -6.63 -7.56
CA PHE A 53 -4.48 -7.30 -8.62
C PHE A 53 -4.19 -6.36 -9.80
N GLU A 54 -5.17 -5.56 -10.21
CA GLU A 54 -5.03 -4.58 -11.29
C GLU A 54 -4.00 -3.52 -10.93
N GLU A 55 -4.05 -2.95 -9.72
CA GLU A 55 -3.09 -1.96 -9.24
C GLU A 55 -1.65 -2.52 -9.25
N THR A 56 -1.48 -3.75 -8.77
CA THR A 56 -0.18 -4.43 -8.75
C THR A 56 0.32 -4.72 -10.17
N ALA A 57 -0.57 -5.17 -11.06
CA ALA A 57 -0.24 -5.45 -12.45
C ALA A 57 0.14 -4.17 -13.20
N LEU A 58 -0.60 -3.07 -12.99
CA LEU A 58 -0.30 -1.77 -13.55
C LEU A 58 1.06 -1.25 -13.04
N ALA A 59 1.33 -1.37 -11.74
CA ALA A 59 2.60 -0.96 -11.15
C ALA A 59 3.78 -1.78 -11.71
N ALA A 60 3.60 -3.09 -11.88
CA ALA A 60 4.61 -3.95 -12.52
C ALA A 60 4.79 -3.60 -14.00
N PHE A 61 3.70 -3.36 -14.73
CA PHE A 61 3.74 -2.95 -16.14
C PHE A 61 4.52 -1.63 -16.30
N LEU A 62 4.19 -0.61 -15.50
CA LEU A 62 4.90 0.68 -15.52
C LEU A 62 6.37 0.56 -15.11
N SER A 63 6.70 -0.35 -14.18
CA SER A 63 8.09 -0.50 -13.71
C SER A 63 8.99 -1.30 -14.66
N TYR A 64 8.43 -2.23 -15.43
CA TYR A 64 9.22 -3.20 -16.22
C TYR A 64 9.01 -3.12 -17.74
N CYS A 65 8.01 -2.37 -18.24
CA CYS A 65 7.83 -2.25 -19.69
C CYS A 65 8.88 -1.35 -20.35
N PRO A 66 9.50 -1.81 -21.46
CA PRO A 66 10.49 -1.03 -22.19
C PRO A 66 9.83 0.21 -22.83
N GLY A 67 10.47 1.38 -22.71
CA GLY A 67 9.94 2.67 -23.17
C GLY A 67 9.35 3.55 -22.07
N MET A 68 9.11 3.00 -20.87
CA MET A 68 8.64 3.77 -19.72
C MET A 68 9.75 4.62 -19.06
N ASP A 69 11.01 4.27 -19.33
CA ASP A 69 12.20 5.04 -18.98
C ASP A 69 12.29 6.38 -19.73
N VAL A 70 11.72 6.45 -20.93
CA VAL A 70 11.64 7.69 -21.72
C VAL A 70 10.35 8.46 -21.42
N ALA A 71 9.22 7.77 -21.27
CA ALA A 71 7.92 8.40 -21.04
C ALA A 71 7.73 8.91 -19.60
N LEU A 72 8.00 8.08 -18.60
CA LEU A 72 7.80 8.39 -17.18
C LEU A 72 9.10 8.44 -16.35
N ARG A 73 10.25 8.18 -16.98
CA ARG A 73 11.55 8.05 -16.31
C ARG A 73 11.54 7.00 -15.19
N MET A 74 10.82 5.90 -15.43
CA MET A 74 10.81 4.75 -14.54
C MET A 74 11.88 3.76 -14.94
N TYR A 75 12.65 3.28 -13.95
CA TYR A 75 13.71 2.30 -14.17
C TYR A 75 13.35 0.98 -13.49
N PRO A 76 13.79 -0.16 -14.06
CA PRO A 76 13.49 -1.47 -13.50
C PRO A 76 14.06 -1.61 -12.08
N LEU A 77 13.18 -1.95 -11.16
CA LEU A 77 13.51 -2.15 -9.75
C LEU A 77 14.06 -3.56 -9.52
N LYS A 78 14.99 -3.70 -8.57
CA LYS A 78 15.37 -5.03 -8.09
C LYS A 78 14.27 -5.55 -7.15
N PRO A 79 14.01 -6.87 -7.11
CA PRO A 79 12.97 -7.45 -6.24
C PRO A 79 13.08 -7.05 -4.77
N CYS A 80 14.30 -6.88 -4.24
CA CYS A 80 14.51 -6.45 -2.85
C CYS A 80 13.86 -5.09 -2.51
N TRP A 81 13.71 -4.20 -3.49
CA TRP A 81 13.18 -2.84 -3.28
C TRP A 81 11.67 -2.85 -3.10
N TRP A 82 10.99 -3.86 -3.64
CA TRP A 82 9.57 -4.10 -3.36
C TRP A 82 9.37 -4.47 -1.88
N PHE A 83 10.28 -5.25 -1.28
CA PHE A 83 10.12 -5.64 0.13
C PHE A 83 10.39 -4.50 1.13
N CYS A 84 10.96 -3.37 0.71
CA CYS A 84 11.26 -2.24 1.60
C CYS A 84 10.00 -1.63 2.24
N ALA A 85 8.87 -1.60 1.51
CA ALA A 85 7.61 -1.01 1.99
C ALA A 85 6.71 -2.01 2.75
N PHE A 86 6.99 -3.30 2.62
CA PHE A 86 6.23 -4.37 3.28
C PHE A 86 6.13 -4.22 4.81
N PRO A 87 7.21 -3.92 5.58
CA PRO A 87 7.10 -3.73 7.02
C PRO A 87 6.19 -2.55 7.42
N TYR A 88 6.17 -1.49 6.60
CA TYR A 88 5.29 -0.33 6.84
C TYR A 88 3.82 -0.67 6.58
N SER A 89 3.54 -1.41 5.50
CA SER A 89 2.21 -1.92 5.19
C SER A 89 1.67 -2.82 6.33
N LEU A 90 2.52 -3.70 6.88
CA LEU A 90 2.16 -4.53 8.03
C LEU A 90 1.89 -3.70 9.29
N LEU A 91 2.70 -2.66 9.55
CA LEU A 91 2.51 -1.79 10.71
C LEU A 91 1.17 -1.04 10.64
N ILE A 92 0.82 -0.51 9.47
CA ILE A 92 -0.46 0.17 9.23
C ILE A 92 -1.64 -0.79 9.48
N PHE A 93 -1.53 -2.02 8.98
CA PHE A 93 -2.52 -3.07 9.21
C PHE A 93 -2.69 -3.42 10.70
N LEU A 94 -1.59 -3.64 11.42
CA LEU A 94 -1.63 -3.98 12.84
C LEU A 94 -2.18 -2.84 13.70
N TYR A 95 -1.76 -1.60 13.40
CA TYR A 95 -2.22 -0.41 14.10
C TYR A 95 -3.74 -0.25 14.00
N ASP A 96 -4.28 -0.38 12.78
CA ASP A 96 -5.69 -0.18 12.56
C ASP A 96 -6.56 -1.33 13.12
N GLU A 97 -6.09 -2.58 13.03
CA GLU A 97 -6.77 -3.71 13.65
C GLU A 97 -6.78 -3.58 15.18
N ALA A 98 -5.69 -3.08 15.78
CA ALA A 98 -5.63 -2.77 17.21
C ALA A 98 -6.60 -1.64 17.60
N ARG A 99 -6.67 -0.56 16.80
CA ARG A 99 -7.64 0.54 16.97
C ARG A 99 -9.08 0.01 16.97
N ARG A 100 -9.44 -0.84 16.00
CA ARG A 100 -10.78 -1.46 15.91
C ARG A 100 -11.05 -2.44 17.05
N TYR A 101 -10.03 -3.15 17.51
CA TYR A 101 -10.17 -4.02 18.68
C TYR A 101 -10.54 -3.21 19.93
N ILE A 102 -9.86 -2.10 20.18
CA ILE A 102 -10.17 -1.20 21.30
C ILE A 102 -11.58 -0.60 21.16
N LEU A 103 -11.95 -0.17 19.95
CA LEU A 103 -13.27 0.43 19.66
C LEU A 103 -14.43 -0.56 19.85
N ARG A 104 -14.21 -1.86 19.61
CA ARG A 104 -15.19 -2.91 19.91
C ARG A 104 -15.27 -3.23 21.39
N ARG A 105 -14.18 -3.08 22.15
CA ARG A 105 -14.13 -3.40 23.57
C ARG A 105 -14.71 -2.29 24.46
N ASN A 106 -14.52 -1.03 24.09
CA ASN A 106 -14.99 0.14 24.84
C ASN A 106 -15.88 1.05 23.96
N PRO A 107 -17.16 0.67 23.72
CA PRO A 107 -18.10 1.53 23.00
C PRO A 107 -18.36 2.81 23.81
N GLY A 108 -18.23 3.98 23.18
CA GLY A 108 -18.39 5.31 23.78
C GLY A 108 -17.11 5.93 24.37
N GLY A 109 -15.94 5.30 24.19
CA GLY A 109 -14.66 5.85 24.64
C GLY A 109 -14.09 6.96 23.75
N TRP A 110 -13.06 7.66 24.23
CA TRP A 110 -12.36 8.74 23.51
C TRP A 110 -11.91 8.35 22.09
N VAL A 111 -11.47 7.09 21.89
CA VAL A 111 -11.06 6.57 20.58
C VAL A 111 -12.22 6.55 19.58
N GLU A 112 -13.46 6.26 20.02
CA GLU A 112 -14.64 6.33 19.15
C GLU A 112 -15.07 7.78 18.88
N GLN A 113 -14.85 8.70 19.81
CA GLN A 113 -15.20 10.11 19.60
C GLN A 113 -14.22 10.83 18.67
N GLU A 114 -12.93 10.48 18.71
CA GLU A 114 -11.89 11.18 17.93
C GLU A 114 -11.54 10.48 16.62
N THR A 115 -11.65 9.14 16.54
CA THR A 115 -11.10 8.39 15.40
C THR A 115 -12.15 7.64 14.58
N TYR A 116 -13.43 7.75 14.93
CA TYR A 116 -14.53 7.13 14.19
C TYR A 116 -15.04 8.08 13.09
N TYR A 117 -14.59 7.85 11.86
CA TYR A 117 -15.09 8.45 10.62
C TYR A 117 -15.64 7.36 9.69
#